data_AF-K1S797-F1
#
_entry.id   AF-K1S797-F1
#
_cell.length_a   1.000
_cell.length_b   1.000
_cell.length_c   1.000
_cell.angle_alpha   90.00
_cell.angle_beta   90.00
_cell.angle_gamma   90.00
#
_symmetry.space_group_name_H-M   'P 1'
#
loop_
_entity.id
_entity.type
_entity.pdbx_description
1 polymer ?
#
loop_
_entity_poly.entity_id
_entity_poly.type
_entity_poly.pdbx_seq_one_letter_code
_entity_poly.pdbx_strand_id
1 'polypeptide(L)'
;NEMGEYDETAESMAPQIAEFIDEGIVNIIGGCCGTSPEFIAHYARIAEGKKPHQVVEKPKYMWLSGLDLLQVDDSVHLPVDASRFVNVGERCNVAGSRKFLRLINEKNYEEAIGIARKQVADGAAVVDVNMDDGLLDAKAEMVNFLNMIAAEPDIAKVPVMIDSSKWDVIVAGLKCCQGKCIVNSISLKEGEEVFLSHARDVLRYGAAVVVMCFDEVGQAT
;
A
#
# COMPACT_ATOMS: atom_id res chain seq x y z
N ASN A 1 -0.27 -35.41 -7.82
CA ASN A 1 0.22 -36.29 -8.91
C ASN A 1 -0.31 -35.88 -10.29
N GLU A 2 0.14 -36.57 -11.35
CA GLU A 2 -0.29 -36.36 -12.74
C GLU A 2 -1.80 -36.52 -12.98
N MET A 3 -2.53 -37.07 -11.99
CA MET A 3 -4.00 -37.23 -12.03
C MET A 3 -4.75 -36.10 -11.30
N GLY A 4 -4.05 -35.10 -10.77
CA GLY A 4 -4.65 -33.99 -10.04
C GLY A 4 -5.04 -34.31 -8.59
N GLU A 5 -4.58 -35.43 -8.04
CA GLU A 5 -4.75 -35.77 -6.63
C GLU A 5 -3.57 -35.29 -5.79
N TYR A 6 -3.74 -35.27 -4.46
CA TYR A 6 -2.73 -34.86 -3.50
C TYR A 6 -2.00 -36.08 -2.94
N ASP A 7 -0.67 -36.09 -3.06
CA ASP A 7 0.18 -37.22 -2.64
C ASP A 7 0.65 -37.12 -1.18
N GLU A 8 0.49 -35.94 -0.57
CA GLU A 8 0.83 -35.69 0.84
C GLU A 8 -0.13 -36.48 1.76
N THR A 9 0.37 -37.05 2.85
CA THR A 9 -0.44 -37.76 3.85
C THR A 9 -0.45 -37.06 5.21
N ALA A 10 -1.37 -37.44 6.09
CA ALA A 10 -1.43 -36.87 7.43
C ALA A 10 -0.16 -37.18 8.23
N GLU A 11 0.44 -38.35 8.03
CA GLU A 11 1.67 -38.77 8.67
C GLU A 11 2.89 -37.98 8.21
N SER A 12 2.98 -37.64 6.92
CA SER A 12 4.12 -36.88 6.38
C SER A 12 3.99 -35.38 6.63
N MET A 13 2.76 -34.84 6.68
CA MET A 13 2.52 -33.41 6.89
C MET A 13 2.51 -33.01 8.37
N ALA A 14 2.02 -33.87 9.28
CA ALA A 14 1.91 -33.52 10.70
C ALA A 14 3.23 -33.12 11.36
N PRO A 15 4.39 -33.76 11.10
CA PRO A 15 5.69 -33.31 11.62
C PRO A 15 6.06 -31.90 11.17
N GLN A 16 5.78 -31.55 9.90
CA GLN A 16 6.07 -30.22 9.35
C GLN A 16 5.20 -29.15 10.01
N ILE A 17 3.92 -29.45 10.26
CA ILE A 17 3.04 -28.54 11.02
C ILE A 17 3.48 -28.43 12.49
N ALA A 18 3.98 -29.52 13.09
CA ALA A 18 4.47 -29.49 14.46
C ALA A 18 5.66 -28.54 14.62
N GLU A 19 6.55 -28.43 13.62
CA GLU A 19 7.64 -27.45 13.62
C GLU A 19 7.11 -26.02 13.75
N PHE A 20 6.11 -25.62 12.96
CA PHE A 20 5.51 -24.28 13.05
C PHE A 20 4.85 -23.99 14.41
N ILE A 21 4.24 -25.01 15.01
CA ILE A 21 3.63 -24.90 16.35
C ILE A 21 4.72 -24.74 17.42
N ASP A 22 5.78 -25.54 17.33
CA ASP A 22 6.87 -25.58 18.30
C ASP A 22 7.76 -24.34 18.25
N GLU A 23 7.95 -23.76 17.06
CA GLU A 23 8.57 -22.45 16.88
C GLU A 23 7.67 -21.29 17.31
N GLY A 24 6.38 -21.56 17.59
CA GLY A 24 5.44 -20.56 18.06
C GLY A 24 5.17 -19.46 17.03
N ILE A 25 5.14 -19.80 15.73
CA ILE A 25 4.90 -18.85 14.63
C ILE A 25 3.45 -18.88 14.10
N VAL A 26 2.59 -19.75 14.66
CA VAL A 26 1.18 -19.89 14.26
C VAL A 26 0.22 -19.67 15.44
N ASN A 27 -0.97 -19.13 15.12
CA ASN A 27 -2.12 -19.06 16.04
C ASN A 27 -3.26 -19.99 15.63
N ILE A 28 -3.35 -20.32 14.33
CA ILE A 28 -4.40 -21.16 13.75
C ILE A 28 -3.71 -22.11 12.77
N ILE A 29 -4.06 -23.39 12.85
CA ILE A 29 -3.65 -24.42 11.89
C ILE A 29 -4.89 -25.07 11.30
N GLY A 30 -4.80 -25.50 10.05
CA GLY A 30 -5.88 -26.11 9.32
C GLY A 30 -5.36 -26.69 8.02
N GLY A 31 -6.24 -26.85 7.04
CA GLY A 31 -5.81 -27.27 5.71
C GLY A 31 -6.69 -26.72 4.61
N CYS A 32 -6.27 -27.00 3.38
CA CYS A 32 -6.89 -26.52 2.15
C CYS A 32 -7.21 -27.75 1.27
N CYS A 33 -7.00 -27.64 -0.03
CA CYS A 33 -7.19 -28.74 -0.96
C CYS A 33 -6.29 -29.94 -0.58
N GLY A 34 -6.87 -31.14 -0.59
CA GLY A 34 -6.17 -32.38 -0.23
C GLY A 34 -6.16 -32.71 1.27
N THR A 35 -6.52 -31.76 2.14
CA THR A 35 -6.58 -32.04 3.59
C THR A 35 -7.88 -32.76 3.95
N SER A 36 -7.78 -33.98 4.48
CA SER A 36 -8.90 -34.77 4.98
C SER A 36 -9.10 -34.61 6.50
N PRO A 37 -10.20 -35.13 7.09
CA PRO A 37 -10.38 -35.16 8.54
C PRO A 37 -9.25 -35.86 9.31
N GLU A 38 -8.52 -36.77 8.66
CA GLU A 38 -7.37 -37.45 9.25
C GLU A 38 -6.23 -36.48 9.57
N PHE A 39 -5.91 -35.57 8.65
CA PHE A 39 -4.92 -34.51 8.88
C PHE A 39 -5.34 -33.62 10.06
N ILE A 40 -6.61 -33.20 10.10
CA ILE A 40 -7.12 -32.35 11.17
C ILE A 40 -7.03 -33.07 12.53
N ALA A 41 -7.30 -34.37 12.57
CA ALA A 41 -7.12 -35.16 13.79
C ALA A 41 -5.65 -35.22 14.24
N HIS A 42 -4.70 -35.30 13.31
CA HIS A 42 -3.27 -35.22 13.64
C HIS A 42 -2.88 -33.83 14.14
N TYR A 43 -3.31 -32.77 13.46
CA TYR A 43 -3.05 -31.38 13.82
C TYR A 43 -3.60 -31.03 15.22
N ALA A 44 -4.80 -31.51 15.54
CA ALA A 44 -5.40 -31.32 16.86
C ALA A 44 -4.56 -31.97 17.98
N ARG A 45 -4.03 -33.18 17.75
CA ARG A 45 -3.18 -33.88 18.73
C ARG A 45 -1.86 -33.16 18.95
N ILE A 46 -1.19 -32.71 17.89
CA ILE A 46 0.13 -32.03 18.03
C ILE A 46 0.00 -30.62 18.61
N ALA A 47 -1.16 -29.96 18.44
CA ALA A 47 -1.43 -28.65 19.03
C ALA A 47 -1.79 -28.71 20.53
N GLU A 48 -2.13 -29.90 21.05
CA GLU A 48 -2.56 -30.05 22.44
C GLU A 48 -1.46 -29.62 23.43
N GLY A 49 -1.82 -28.71 24.34
CA GLY A 49 -0.89 -28.17 25.34
C GLY A 49 0.15 -27.16 24.81
N LYS A 50 0.13 -26.82 23.51
CA LYS A 50 1.03 -25.84 22.91
C LYS A 50 0.51 -24.41 23.13
N LYS A 51 1.42 -23.43 23.02
CA LYS A 51 1.09 -22.01 23.19
C LYS A 51 0.97 -21.33 21.83
N PRO A 52 -0.06 -20.50 21.59
CA PRO A 52 -0.15 -19.72 20.37
C PRO A 52 1.01 -18.74 20.23
N HIS A 53 1.31 -18.35 18.98
CA HIS A 53 2.23 -17.27 18.68
C HIS A 53 1.96 -16.01 19.50
N GLN A 54 3.02 -15.43 20.06
CA GLN A 54 2.98 -14.15 20.78
C GLN A 54 3.21 -13.00 19.79
N VAL A 55 2.19 -12.17 19.64
CA VAL A 55 2.22 -11.01 18.74
C VAL A 55 3.40 -10.10 19.09
N VAL A 56 4.23 -9.80 18.10
CA VAL A 56 5.34 -8.86 18.21
C VAL A 56 4.83 -7.43 18.39
N GLU A 57 5.63 -6.58 19.03
CA GLU A 57 5.30 -5.15 19.19
C GLU A 57 5.13 -4.46 17.83
N LYS A 58 4.29 -3.43 17.81
CA LYS A 58 4.10 -2.62 16.59
C LYS A 58 5.44 -2.00 16.18
N PRO A 59 5.74 -1.96 14.88
CA PRO A 59 6.93 -1.29 14.37
C PRO A 59 6.96 0.17 14.80
N LYS A 60 8.14 0.67 15.15
CA LYS A 60 8.37 2.09 15.45
C LYS A 60 8.40 2.95 14.19
N TYR A 61 8.62 2.32 13.04
CA TYR A 61 8.86 2.95 11.76
C TYR A 61 7.60 2.96 10.90
N MET A 62 7.53 3.91 9.98
CA MET A 62 6.41 4.00 9.05
C MET A 62 6.52 2.87 8.02
N TRP A 63 5.45 2.09 7.89
CA TRP A 63 5.28 1.15 6.80
C TRP A 63 4.32 1.71 5.76
N LEU A 64 4.75 1.62 4.51
CA LEU A 64 3.98 1.87 3.31
C LEU A 64 4.08 0.62 2.42
N SER A 65 3.20 0.49 1.44
CA SER A 65 3.36 -0.56 0.43
C SER A 65 2.72 -0.20 -0.90
N GLY A 66 3.39 -0.64 -1.97
CA GLY A 66 2.74 -1.00 -3.21
C GLY A 66 2.44 -2.50 -3.18
N LEU A 67 3.02 -3.24 -4.12
CA LEU A 67 3.15 -4.71 -4.03
C LEU A 67 4.23 -5.11 -3.03
N ASP A 68 5.28 -4.30 -2.89
CA ASP A 68 6.39 -4.55 -1.96
C ASP A 68 6.25 -3.68 -0.70
N LEU A 69 6.81 -4.18 0.41
CA LEU A 69 6.92 -3.42 1.65
C LEU A 69 7.97 -2.31 1.50
N LEU A 70 7.56 -1.07 1.75
CA LEU A 70 8.47 0.04 2.00
C LEU A 70 8.49 0.36 3.49
N GLN A 71 9.53 -0.08 4.18
CA GLN A 71 9.79 0.30 5.56
C GLN A 71 10.63 1.58 5.59
N VAL A 72 10.09 2.65 6.18
CA VAL A 72 10.76 3.95 6.32
C VAL A 72 11.39 4.02 7.71
N ASP A 73 12.62 3.50 7.81
CA ASP A 73 13.42 3.45 9.03
C ASP A 73 14.81 4.08 8.87
N ASP A 74 15.60 4.07 9.95
CA ASP A 74 16.99 4.56 9.94
C ASP A 74 17.95 3.67 9.11
N SER A 75 17.50 2.49 8.67
CA SER A 75 18.24 1.49 7.92
C SER A 75 17.80 1.31 6.46
N VAL A 76 17.02 2.24 5.88
CA VAL A 76 16.63 2.19 4.46
C VAL A 76 17.88 2.11 3.59
N HIS A 77 18.21 0.90 3.15
CA HIS A 77 19.29 0.57 2.22
C HIS A 77 18.65 0.33 0.85
N LEU A 78 18.19 1.41 0.21
CA LEU A 78 18.01 1.41 -1.25
C LEU A 78 19.40 1.61 -1.90
N PRO A 79 19.62 1.16 -3.15
CA PRO A 79 20.96 1.16 -3.78
C PRO A 79 21.49 2.55 -4.18
N VAL A 80 21.08 3.60 -3.49
CA VAL A 80 21.61 4.96 -3.62
C VAL A 80 21.88 5.47 -2.20
N ASP A 81 23.08 5.99 -2.00
CA ASP A 81 23.72 6.41 -0.74
C ASP A 81 22.98 7.58 -0.03
N ALA A 82 21.69 7.40 0.28
CA ALA A 82 20.79 8.34 0.93
C ALA A 82 20.00 7.65 2.05
N SER A 83 20.74 7.03 2.98
CA SER A 83 20.17 6.57 4.25
C SER A 83 19.39 7.72 4.91
N ARG A 84 18.08 7.52 5.14
CA ARG A 84 17.07 8.45 5.73
C ARG A 84 16.15 9.25 4.79
N PHE A 85 16.42 9.40 3.48
CA PHE A 85 15.60 10.25 2.61
C PHE A 85 14.73 9.46 1.62
N VAL A 86 13.40 9.54 1.78
CA VAL A 86 12.44 8.92 0.87
C VAL A 86 12.14 9.88 -0.27
N ASN A 87 12.63 9.57 -1.47
CA ASN A 87 12.31 10.35 -2.67
C ASN A 87 10.87 10.09 -3.11
N VAL A 88 10.05 11.14 -3.14
CA VAL A 88 8.69 11.11 -3.69
C VAL A 88 8.73 11.69 -5.11
N GLY A 89 8.30 10.91 -6.10
CA GLY A 89 8.28 11.33 -7.50
C GLY A 89 7.11 12.25 -7.82
N GLU A 90 7.39 13.55 -7.98
CA GLU A 90 6.41 14.63 -8.19
C GLU A 90 5.85 14.79 -9.62
N ARG A 91 6.38 14.08 -10.62
CA ARG A 91 6.12 14.41 -12.04
C ARG A 91 4.76 13.95 -12.55
N CYS A 92 4.05 13.10 -11.81
CA CYS A 92 2.69 12.65 -12.10
C CYS A 92 1.64 13.61 -11.52
N ASN A 93 1.89 14.91 -11.68
CA ASN A 93 1.10 16.00 -11.13
C ASN A 93 0.65 16.94 -12.25
N VAL A 94 -0.66 17.05 -12.49
CA VAL A 94 -1.19 17.91 -13.57
C VAL A 94 -0.96 19.40 -13.32
N ALA A 95 -0.94 19.84 -12.05
CA ALA A 95 -0.66 21.24 -11.71
C ALA A 95 0.84 21.59 -11.84
N GLY A 96 1.73 20.64 -11.55
CA GLY A 96 3.19 20.84 -11.56
C GLY A 96 3.90 20.47 -12.86
N SER A 97 3.31 19.62 -13.70
CA SER A 97 3.95 19.06 -14.90
C SER A 97 3.14 19.32 -16.17
N ARG A 98 3.58 20.32 -16.95
CA ARG A 98 3.00 20.64 -18.28
C ARG A 98 2.92 19.42 -19.20
N LYS A 99 3.93 18.53 -19.13
CA LYS A 99 3.95 17.30 -19.92
C LYS A 99 2.84 16.37 -19.47
N PHE A 100 2.73 16.11 -18.16
CA PHE A 100 1.72 15.20 -17.61
C PHE A 100 0.30 15.73 -17.86
N LEU A 101 0.04 17.01 -17.58
CA LEU A 101 -1.25 17.66 -17.88
C LEU A 101 -1.68 17.45 -19.33
N ARG A 102 -0.77 17.69 -20.28
CA ARG A 102 -1.06 17.48 -21.71
C ARG A 102 -1.45 16.02 -21.99
N LEU A 103 -0.71 15.06 -21.47
CA LEU A 103 -0.96 13.64 -21.71
C LEU A 103 -2.31 13.18 -21.12
N ILE A 104 -2.67 13.64 -19.92
CA ILE A 104 -3.96 13.33 -19.29
C ILE A 104 -5.11 13.99 -20.04
N ASN A 105 -4.95 15.23 -20.50
CA ASN A 105 -5.93 15.92 -21.34
C ASN A 105 -6.15 15.21 -22.68
N GLU A 106 -5.06 14.79 -23.33
CA GLU A 106 -5.08 14.09 -24.62
C GLU A 106 -5.44 12.59 -24.50
N LYS A 107 -5.68 12.09 -23.27
CA LYS A 107 -5.93 10.67 -22.99
C LYS A 107 -4.81 9.74 -23.46
N ASN A 108 -3.59 10.27 -23.58
CA ASN A 108 -2.39 9.52 -23.91
C ASN A 108 -1.78 8.91 -22.64
N TYR A 109 -2.53 7.96 -22.06
CA TYR A 109 -2.17 7.36 -20.77
C TYR A 109 -0.92 6.49 -20.83
N GLU A 110 -0.64 5.84 -21.96
CA GLU A 110 0.56 5.01 -22.12
C GLU A 110 1.84 5.83 -21.91
N GLU A 111 1.92 7.02 -22.51
CA GLU A 111 3.06 7.91 -22.30
C GLU A 111 3.08 8.48 -20.87
N ALA A 112 1.91 8.69 -20.26
CA ALA A 112 1.79 9.17 -18.87
C ALA A 112 2.28 8.12 -17.86
N ILE A 113 1.96 6.85 -18.07
CA ILE A 113 2.51 5.70 -17.33
C ILE A 113 4.03 5.65 -17.48
N GLY A 114 4.55 5.95 -18.68
CA GLY A 114 5.99 6.06 -18.92
C GLY A 114 6.68 7.09 -18.03
N ILE A 115 5.99 8.17 -17.62
CA ILE A 115 6.52 9.15 -16.65
C ILE A 115 6.65 8.49 -15.27
N ALA A 116 5.60 7.83 -14.77
CA ALA A 116 5.64 7.12 -13.49
C ALA A 116 6.74 6.05 -13.47
N ARG A 117 6.80 5.20 -14.51
CA ARG A 117 7.82 4.15 -14.67
C ARG A 117 9.23 4.73 -14.62
N LYS A 118 9.45 5.85 -15.32
CA LYS A 118 10.74 6.53 -15.31
C LYS A 118 11.11 7.06 -13.92
N GLN A 119 10.18 7.64 -13.18
CA GLN A 119 10.46 8.12 -11.82
C GLN A 119 10.92 6.98 -10.90
N VAL A 120 10.24 5.84 -10.95
CA VAL A 120 10.62 4.66 -10.15
C VAL A 120 11.98 4.13 -10.60
N ALA A 121 12.24 4.04 -11.90
CA ALA A 121 13.55 3.63 -12.43
C ALA A 121 14.68 4.60 -12.05
N ASP A 122 14.38 5.89 -11.92
CA ASP A 122 15.32 6.94 -11.50
C ASP A 122 15.45 7.03 -9.96
N GLY A 123 14.79 6.15 -9.18
CA GLY A 123 14.96 6.03 -7.73
C GLY A 123 13.87 6.66 -6.85
N ALA A 124 12.71 7.01 -7.41
CA ALA A 124 11.54 7.39 -6.61
C ALA A 124 11.05 6.17 -5.81
N ALA A 125 11.00 6.31 -4.48
CA ALA A 125 10.50 5.29 -3.56
C ALA A 125 8.98 5.35 -3.37
N VAL A 126 8.36 6.49 -3.73
CA VAL A 126 6.91 6.73 -3.74
C VAL A 126 6.58 7.52 -4.99
N VAL A 127 5.43 7.29 -5.62
CA VAL A 127 4.94 8.12 -6.74
C VAL A 127 3.80 9.02 -6.26
N ASP A 128 3.96 10.33 -6.37
CA ASP A 128 2.90 11.31 -6.13
C ASP A 128 2.02 11.43 -7.37
N VAL A 129 0.70 11.36 -7.17
CA VAL A 129 -0.31 11.43 -8.24
C VAL A 129 -1.30 12.53 -7.91
N ASN A 130 -1.35 13.56 -8.75
CA ASN A 130 -2.28 14.66 -8.64
C ASN A 130 -3.01 14.88 -9.98
N MET A 131 -4.35 14.92 -9.90
CA MET A 131 -5.26 15.10 -11.04
C MET A 131 -6.12 16.36 -10.93
N ASP A 132 -5.79 17.27 -10.01
CA ASP A 132 -6.52 18.51 -9.78
C ASP A 132 -6.21 19.54 -10.87
N ASP A 133 -7.06 19.58 -11.90
CA ASP A 133 -7.09 20.65 -12.90
C ASP A 133 -8.55 21.08 -13.17
N GLY A 134 -8.75 22.36 -13.49
CA GLY A 134 -10.09 22.92 -13.74
C GLY A 134 -10.80 22.37 -14.98
N LEU A 135 -10.06 21.75 -15.91
CA LEU A 135 -10.59 21.17 -17.14
C LEU A 135 -10.80 19.65 -17.05
N LEU A 136 -10.38 19.02 -15.96
CA LEU A 136 -10.43 17.58 -15.77
C LEU A 136 -11.53 17.17 -14.77
N ASP A 137 -12.14 16.01 -15.02
CA ASP A 137 -12.81 15.25 -13.96
C ASP A 137 -11.75 14.56 -13.11
N ALA A 138 -11.19 15.32 -12.15
CA ALA A 138 -10.09 14.86 -11.30
C ALA A 138 -10.34 13.51 -10.64
N LYS A 139 -11.60 13.23 -10.25
CA LYS A 139 -11.99 11.97 -9.62
C LYS A 139 -11.93 10.81 -10.62
N ALA A 140 -12.50 10.98 -11.80
CA ALA A 140 -12.46 9.96 -12.85
C ALA A 140 -11.01 9.69 -13.30
N GLU A 141 -10.21 10.75 -13.49
CA GLU A 141 -8.81 10.63 -13.88
C GLU A 141 -7.95 9.95 -12.81
N MET A 142 -8.17 10.27 -11.53
CA MET A 142 -7.48 9.63 -10.41
C MET A 142 -7.76 8.12 -10.42
N VAL A 143 -9.04 7.73 -10.48
CA VAL A 143 -9.44 6.31 -10.52
C VAL A 143 -8.84 5.60 -11.72
N ASN A 144 -8.94 6.21 -12.92
CA ASN A 144 -8.44 5.60 -14.14
C ASN A 144 -6.91 5.40 -14.06
N PHE A 145 -6.16 6.46 -13.75
CA PHE A 145 -4.71 6.39 -13.74
C PHE A 145 -4.16 5.46 -12.67
N LEU A 146 -4.74 5.46 -11.45
CA LEU A 146 -4.33 4.54 -10.38
C LEU A 146 -4.56 3.07 -10.77
N ASN A 147 -5.69 2.75 -11.41
CA ASN A 147 -5.95 1.40 -11.90
C ASN A 147 -4.97 1.00 -13.02
N MET A 148 -4.58 1.93 -13.89
CA MET A 148 -3.61 1.65 -14.94
C MET A 148 -2.21 1.39 -14.40
N ILE A 149 -1.70 2.22 -13.48
CA ILE A 149 -0.37 1.98 -12.89
C ILE A 149 -0.34 0.74 -12.00
N ALA A 150 -1.49 0.31 -11.44
CA ALA A 150 -1.59 -0.95 -10.70
C ALA A 150 -1.41 -2.18 -11.61
N ALA A 151 -1.67 -2.06 -12.92
CA ALA A 151 -1.44 -3.13 -13.90
C ALA A 151 0.03 -3.23 -14.35
N GLU A 152 0.87 -2.28 -13.96
CA GLU A 152 2.29 -2.19 -14.33
C GLU A 152 3.19 -2.58 -13.15
N PRO A 153 3.74 -3.80 -13.11
CA PRO A 153 4.44 -4.32 -11.92
C PRO A 153 5.59 -3.45 -11.44
N ASP A 154 6.35 -2.85 -12.37
CA ASP A 154 7.47 -1.97 -12.05
C ASP A 154 7.06 -0.70 -11.31
N ILE A 155 5.84 -0.21 -11.53
CA ILE A 155 5.28 0.94 -10.84
C ILE A 155 4.54 0.48 -9.58
N ALA A 156 3.71 -0.55 -9.71
CA ALA A 156 2.87 -1.07 -8.63
C ALA A 156 3.69 -1.55 -7.42
N LYS A 157 4.98 -1.88 -7.57
CA LYS A 157 5.84 -2.26 -6.44
C LYS A 157 6.00 -1.15 -5.39
N VAL A 158 6.00 0.13 -5.79
CA VAL A 158 6.16 1.25 -4.86
C VAL A 158 4.82 1.82 -4.38
N PRO A 159 4.74 2.39 -3.17
CA PRO A 159 3.53 3.08 -2.71
C PRO A 159 3.18 4.30 -3.56
N VAL A 160 1.90 4.67 -3.53
CA VAL A 160 1.39 5.90 -4.15
C VAL A 160 1.07 6.94 -3.08
N MET A 161 1.39 8.20 -3.36
CA MET A 161 0.89 9.36 -2.64
C MET A 161 -0.27 9.96 -3.46
N ILE A 162 -1.47 9.92 -2.90
CA ILE A 162 -2.69 10.45 -3.53
C ILE A 162 -2.75 11.93 -3.17
N ASP A 163 -2.53 12.79 -4.16
CA ASP A 163 -2.51 14.24 -3.98
C ASP A 163 -3.75 14.90 -4.58
N SER A 164 -4.56 15.51 -3.72
CA SER A 164 -5.72 16.32 -4.13
C SER A 164 -6.19 17.24 -3.01
N SER A 165 -6.69 18.40 -3.42
CA SER A 165 -7.43 19.35 -2.59
C SER A 165 -8.90 18.96 -2.38
N LYS A 166 -9.41 17.95 -3.09
CA LYS A 166 -10.81 17.51 -3.05
C LYS A 166 -10.94 16.17 -2.33
N TRP A 167 -11.66 16.14 -1.21
CA TRP A 167 -11.76 14.93 -0.38
C TRP A 167 -12.38 13.72 -1.12
N ASP A 168 -13.33 13.96 -2.02
CA ASP A 168 -13.95 12.88 -2.79
C ASP A 168 -13.01 12.23 -3.82
N VAL A 169 -12.00 12.96 -4.30
CA VAL A 169 -10.90 12.44 -5.13
C VAL A 169 -9.96 11.60 -4.27
N ILE A 170 -9.58 12.08 -3.07
CA ILE A 170 -8.78 11.29 -2.11
C ILE A 170 -9.46 9.95 -1.81
N VAL A 171 -10.73 9.97 -1.42
CA VAL A 171 -11.49 8.76 -1.10
C VAL A 171 -11.63 7.83 -2.30
N ALA A 172 -11.75 8.38 -3.52
CA ALA A 172 -11.77 7.56 -4.73
C ALA A 172 -10.41 6.88 -4.97
N GLY A 173 -9.30 7.62 -4.80
CA GLY A 173 -7.96 7.07 -4.93
C GLY A 173 -7.65 6.00 -3.88
N LEU A 174 -8.05 6.22 -2.63
CA LEU A 174 -7.89 5.26 -1.52
C LEU A 174 -8.54 3.91 -1.83
N LYS A 175 -9.67 3.92 -2.56
CA LYS A 175 -10.37 2.68 -2.97
C LYS A 175 -9.69 1.95 -4.13
N CYS A 176 -8.76 2.60 -4.83
CA CYS A 176 -8.03 2.00 -5.96
C CYS A 176 -6.65 1.47 -5.54
N CYS A 177 -6.08 1.94 -4.43
CA CYS A 177 -4.79 1.47 -3.94
C CYS A 177 -4.90 0.11 -3.24
N GLN A 178 -4.13 -0.88 -3.71
CA GLN A 178 -4.03 -2.20 -3.07
C GLN A 178 -3.16 -2.16 -1.80
N GLY A 179 -2.02 -1.48 -1.89
CA GLY A 179 -1.07 -1.32 -0.79
C GLY A 179 -1.36 -0.10 0.09
N LYS A 180 -0.58 0.06 1.16
CA LYS A 180 -0.69 1.19 2.08
C LYS A 180 -0.08 2.45 1.46
N CYS A 181 -0.94 3.31 0.95
CA CYS A 181 -0.62 4.59 0.33
C CYS A 181 -0.47 5.74 1.34
N ILE A 182 -0.17 6.94 0.81
CA ILE A 182 -0.11 8.20 1.54
C ILE A 182 -1.23 9.12 1.05
N VAL A 183 -1.99 9.73 1.95
CA VAL A 183 -2.90 10.84 1.63
C VAL A 183 -2.15 12.16 1.71
N ASN A 184 -2.15 12.91 0.61
CA ASN A 184 -1.64 14.26 0.51
C ASN A 184 -2.80 15.20 0.11
N SER A 185 -3.42 15.93 1.02
CA SER A 185 -3.13 16.06 2.45
C SER A 185 -4.40 16.40 3.23
N ILE A 186 -4.29 16.48 4.55
CA ILE A 186 -5.31 17.09 5.41
C ILE A 186 -4.72 18.30 6.13
N SER A 187 -5.57 19.21 6.59
CA SER A 187 -5.15 20.41 7.33
C SER A 187 -6.27 20.92 8.25
N LEU A 188 -5.98 21.91 9.08
CA LEU A 188 -6.95 22.60 9.95
C LEU A 188 -7.64 23.78 9.25
N LYS A 189 -7.36 24.02 7.95
CA LYS A 189 -7.92 25.14 7.16
C LYS A 189 -9.45 25.28 7.28
N GLU A 190 -10.16 24.16 7.30
CA GLU A 190 -11.63 24.10 7.37
C GLU A 190 -12.15 23.79 8.79
N GLY A 191 -11.27 23.93 9.79
CA GLY A 191 -11.56 23.66 11.20
C GLY A 191 -11.31 22.22 11.64
N GLU A 192 -11.30 22.06 12.96
CA GLU A 192 -11.00 20.79 13.65
C GLU A 192 -11.98 19.65 13.27
N GLU A 193 -13.26 19.95 13.10
CA GLU A 193 -14.27 18.92 12.81
C GLU A 193 -14.01 18.22 11.46
N VAL A 194 -13.71 19.01 10.42
CA VAL A 194 -13.37 18.50 9.08
C VAL A 194 -12.05 17.73 9.14
N PHE A 195 -11.04 18.28 9.81
CA PHE A 195 -9.75 17.60 10.02
C PHE A 195 -9.92 16.22 10.68
N LEU A 196 -10.68 16.13 11.78
CA LEU A 196 -10.93 14.88 12.49
C LEU A 196 -11.75 13.90 11.65
N SER A 197 -12.72 14.39 10.87
CA SER A 197 -13.50 13.55 9.94
C SER A 197 -12.57 12.92 8.90
N HIS A 198 -11.74 13.72 8.23
CA HIS A 198 -10.78 13.23 7.24
C HIS A 198 -9.74 12.28 7.88
N ALA A 199 -9.21 12.60 9.06
CA ALA A 199 -8.26 11.75 9.78
C ALA A 199 -8.86 10.38 10.15
N ARG A 200 -10.14 10.33 10.54
CA ARG A 200 -10.85 9.06 10.81
C ARG A 200 -11.00 8.22 9.55
N ASP A 201 -11.29 8.85 8.42
CA ASP A 201 -11.34 8.18 7.13
C ASP A 201 -9.96 7.62 6.74
N VAL A 202 -8.88 8.41 6.83
CA VAL A 202 -7.50 7.92 6.60
C VAL A 202 -7.21 6.69 7.47
N LEU A 203 -7.52 6.76 8.76
CA LEU A 203 -7.32 5.65 9.69
C LEU A 203 -8.14 4.41 9.28
N ARG A 204 -9.39 4.62 8.85
CA ARG A 204 -10.29 3.55 8.41
C ARG A 204 -9.79 2.85 7.14
N TYR A 205 -9.24 3.60 6.18
CA TYR A 205 -8.62 3.04 4.97
C TYR A 205 -7.20 2.51 5.22
N GLY A 206 -6.60 2.81 6.37
CA GLY A 206 -5.28 2.31 6.77
C GLY A 206 -4.11 3.01 6.09
N ALA A 207 -4.31 4.22 5.55
CA ALA A 207 -3.28 4.98 4.86
C ALA A 207 -2.37 5.77 5.82
N ALA A 208 -1.18 6.16 5.35
CA ALA A 208 -0.42 7.24 5.96
C ALA A 208 -0.98 8.60 5.52
N VAL A 209 -0.59 9.70 6.18
CA VAL A 209 -1.12 11.03 5.86
C VAL A 209 -0.07 12.11 6.04
N VAL A 210 -0.05 13.05 5.09
CA VAL A 210 0.61 14.34 5.21
C VAL A 210 -0.37 15.31 5.86
N VAL A 211 0.03 15.88 7.00
CA VAL A 211 -0.70 16.97 7.66
C VAL A 211 -0.01 18.27 7.30
N MET A 212 -0.69 19.11 6.53
CA MET A 212 -0.17 20.43 6.18
C MET A 212 -0.24 21.34 7.40
N CYS A 213 0.82 22.11 7.63
CA CYS A 213 0.83 23.22 8.60
C CYS A 213 0.02 24.41 8.06
N PHE A 214 -1.28 24.20 7.92
CA PHE A 214 -2.26 25.17 7.43
C PHE A 214 -3.48 25.08 8.34
N ASP A 215 -3.86 26.22 8.93
CA ASP A 215 -5.01 26.34 9.82
C ASP A 215 -5.97 27.45 9.34
N GLU A 216 -6.94 27.82 10.16
CA GLU A 216 -7.95 28.83 9.85
C GLU A 216 -7.37 30.24 9.65
N VAL A 217 -6.14 30.50 10.13
CA VAL A 217 -5.42 31.77 10.00
C VAL A 217 -4.57 31.80 8.72
N GLY A 218 -4.26 30.64 8.17
CA GLY A 218 -3.58 30.49 6.89
C GLY A 218 -2.45 29.46 6.92
N GLN A 219 -1.56 29.56 5.95
CA GLN A 219 -0.37 28.71 5.89
C GLN A 219 0.68 29.20 6.89
N ALA A 220 1.30 28.27 7.63
CA ALA A 220 2.45 28.58 8.47
C ALA A 220 3.60 29.16 7.61
N THR A 221 4.19 30.27 8.08
CA THR A 221 5.30 30.99 7.43
C THR A 221 6.58 30.93 8.24
#